data_AF-A0A3B6LNY6-F1
#
_entry.id   AF-A0A3B6LNY6-F1
#
_cell.length_a   1.000
_cell.length_b   1.000
_cell.length_c   1.000
_cell.angle_alpha   90.00
_cell.angle_beta   90.00
_cell.angle_gamma   90.00
#
_symmetry.space_group_name_H-M   'P 1'
#
loop_
_entity.id
_entity.type
_entity.pdbx_description
1 polymer ?
#
loop_
_entity_poly.entity_id
_entity_poly.type
_entity_poly.pdbx_seq_one_letter_code
_entity_poly.pdbx_strand_id
1 'polypeptide(L)'
;MVMKRAKCFLFPGFPYLRLLIMASCLPHVTSLSFSYNFSGAGVLAGADLKYMNDSAPAPTLNRIDLTNHSRKWSTGRVAHGQAVRLWDDSAGKVASFTTNFAFAIKPANDNSARGDGMAFFVGPYPPSMPKDATGGYLALFNNRDNPANTDFPPIVGVEFDTYRNLGWDPTDTNCHIGVNVNSIRSMEYTALPDGIYNGIMSAKVSYDAQTATLSATLRFDDPPG
;
A
#
# COMPACT_ATOMS: atom_id res chain seq x y z
N MET A 1 -1.09 32.56 -27.54
CA MET A 1 -0.60 32.77 -28.93
C MET A 1 -1.01 31.55 -29.74
N VAL A 2 -1.92 31.74 -30.70
CA VAL A 2 -2.56 30.69 -31.50
C VAL A 2 -1.59 30.22 -32.58
N MET A 3 -1.38 28.90 -32.71
CA MET A 3 -0.65 28.32 -33.83
C MET A 3 -1.65 27.79 -34.86
N LYS A 4 -1.73 28.46 -36.00
CA LYS A 4 -2.45 27.99 -37.20
C LYS A 4 -1.57 27.01 -37.98
N ARG A 5 -2.17 25.93 -38.48
CA ARG A 5 -1.80 25.37 -39.80
C ARG A 5 -3.06 24.94 -40.54
N ALA A 6 -3.16 25.39 -41.78
CA ALA A 6 -4.17 25.03 -42.76
C ALA A 6 -3.70 23.84 -43.60
N LYS A 7 -4.64 23.06 -44.14
CA LYS A 7 -4.59 22.58 -45.53
C LYS A 7 -6.00 22.19 -45.99
N CYS A 8 -6.36 22.76 -47.14
CA CYS A 8 -7.58 22.55 -47.89
C CYS A 8 -7.29 21.54 -49.00
N PHE A 9 -8.19 20.60 -49.28
CA PHE A 9 -8.46 20.07 -50.62
C PHE A 9 -9.91 19.60 -50.67
N LEU A 10 -10.67 20.19 -51.59
CA LEU A 10 -12.01 19.78 -51.99
C LEU A 10 -11.89 18.82 -53.18
N PHE A 11 -12.64 17.73 -53.16
CA PHE A 11 -13.17 17.10 -54.37
C PHE A 11 -14.61 16.62 -54.12
N PRO A 12 -15.56 16.85 -55.06
CA PRO A 12 -16.92 16.37 -54.97
C PRO A 12 -17.03 14.98 -55.60
N GLY A 13 -17.77 14.05 -54.99
CA GLY A 13 -18.02 12.76 -55.64
C GLY A 13 -18.69 11.69 -54.78
N PHE A 14 -20.01 11.65 -54.86
CA PHE A 14 -20.92 10.51 -54.63
C PHE A 14 -21.07 9.87 -53.23
N PRO A 15 -22.32 9.57 -52.81
CA PRO A 15 -22.63 9.12 -51.46
C PRO A 15 -22.44 7.61 -51.35
N TYR A 16 -21.30 7.20 -50.80
CA TYR A 16 -21.21 5.93 -50.10
C TYR A 16 -20.76 6.24 -48.68
N LEU A 17 -21.74 6.44 -47.79
CA LEU A 17 -21.54 6.43 -46.35
C LEU A 17 -21.06 5.02 -45.97
N ARG A 18 -19.77 4.75 -46.13
CA ARG A 18 -19.12 3.64 -45.44
C ARG A 18 -19.00 4.08 -43.99
N LEU A 19 -20.01 3.71 -43.20
CA LEU A 19 -19.91 3.67 -41.76
C LEU A 19 -18.79 2.68 -41.41
N LEU A 20 -17.54 3.16 -41.34
CA LEU A 20 -16.52 2.48 -40.56
C LEU A 20 -17.04 2.57 -39.12
N ILE A 21 -17.75 1.53 -38.68
CA ILE A 21 -17.83 1.23 -37.26
C ILE A 21 -16.39 0.87 -36.88
N MET A 22 -15.60 1.89 -36.56
CA MET A 22 -14.48 1.71 -35.65
C MET A 22 -15.17 1.21 -34.39
N ALA A 23 -15.22 -0.10 -34.25
CA ALA A 23 -15.49 -0.75 -32.99
C ALA A 23 -14.31 -0.32 -32.10
N SER A 24 -14.44 0.87 -31.52
CA SER A 24 -13.69 1.25 -30.36
C SER A 24 -14.08 0.20 -29.33
N CYS A 25 -13.26 -0.83 -29.20
CA CYS A 25 -13.10 -1.51 -27.93
C CYS A 25 -12.70 -0.40 -26.97
N LEU A 26 -13.69 0.29 -26.40
CA LEU A 26 -13.46 1.15 -25.25
C LEU A 26 -12.78 0.21 -24.25
N PRO A 27 -11.53 0.48 -23.83
CA PRO A 27 -10.90 -0.35 -22.84
C PRO A 27 -11.79 -0.31 -21.61
N HIS A 28 -12.50 -1.41 -21.37
CA HIS A 28 -13.32 -1.57 -20.19
C HIS A 28 -12.36 -1.76 -19.04
N VAL A 29 -12.07 -0.69 -18.31
CA VAL A 29 -11.32 -0.79 -17.05
C VAL A 29 -12.27 -1.45 -16.06
N THR A 30 -12.01 -2.71 -15.73
CA THR A 30 -12.70 -3.40 -14.64
C THR A 30 -12.10 -2.95 -13.32
N SER A 31 -12.95 -2.65 -12.35
CA SER A 31 -12.51 -2.46 -10.97
C SER A 31 -12.03 -3.80 -10.41
N LEU A 32 -10.90 -3.81 -9.71
CA LEU A 32 -10.46 -4.96 -8.93
C LEU A 32 -10.97 -4.80 -7.50
N SER A 33 -11.66 -5.83 -7.01
CA SER A 33 -12.13 -5.92 -5.63
C SER A 33 -11.90 -7.33 -5.10
N PHE A 34 -11.43 -7.42 -3.86
CA PHE A 34 -11.23 -8.68 -3.16
C PHE A 34 -11.53 -8.47 -1.67
N SER A 35 -11.90 -9.55 -0.99
CA SER A 35 -12.14 -9.56 0.45
C SER A 35 -11.74 -10.92 1.01
N TYR A 36 -10.91 -10.89 2.06
CA TYR A 36 -10.50 -12.08 2.80
C TYR A 36 -11.12 -12.02 4.19
N ASN A 37 -12.14 -12.87 4.42
CA ASN A 37 -12.75 -12.98 5.73
C ASN A 37 -12.03 -14.04 6.58
N PHE A 38 -11.24 -13.55 7.53
CA PHE A 38 -10.46 -14.35 8.47
C PHE A 38 -11.27 -14.94 9.63
N SER A 39 -12.59 -14.68 9.72
CA SER A 39 -13.45 -15.31 10.72
C SER A 39 -13.75 -16.79 10.43
N GLY A 40 -13.53 -17.24 9.19
CA GLY A 40 -13.80 -18.60 8.73
C GLY A 40 -12.52 -19.38 8.40
N ALA A 41 -12.59 -20.70 8.52
CA ALA A 41 -11.48 -21.57 8.15
C ALA A 41 -11.27 -21.60 6.62
N GLY A 42 -10.01 -21.79 6.20
CA GLY A 42 -9.67 -22.08 4.80
C GLY A 42 -9.52 -20.87 3.86
N VAL A 43 -9.75 -19.64 4.35
CA VAL A 43 -9.63 -18.41 3.54
C VAL A 43 -8.27 -18.28 2.82
N LEU A 44 -7.19 -18.74 3.47
CA LEU A 44 -5.83 -18.65 2.94
C LEU A 44 -5.53 -19.66 1.83
N ALA A 45 -6.30 -20.76 1.72
CA ALA A 45 -6.02 -21.81 0.73
C ALA A 45 -6.32 -21.36 -0.72
N GLY A 46 -7.24 -20.41 -0.90
CA GLY A 46 -7.59 -19.83 -2.20
C GLY A 46 -7.17 -18.37 -2.35
N ALA A 47 -6.43 -17.81 -1.40
CA ALA A 47 -6.04 -16.41 -1.44
C ALA A 47 -4.91 -16.18 -2.44
N ASP A 48 -5.07 -15.22 -3.34
CA ASP A 48 -4.02 -14.83 -4.28
C ASP A 48 -3.05 -13.86 -3.60
N LEU A 49 -2.17 -14.42 -2.77
CA LEU A 49 -1.22 -13.68 -1.95
C LEU A 49 0.22 -14.14 -2.22
N LYS A 50 1.11 -13.17 -2.35
CA LYS A 50 2.56 -13.35 -2.50
C LYS A 50 3.23 -13.00 -1.17
N TYR A 51 3.64 -14.04 -0.46
CA TYR A 51 4.42 -13.94 0.77
C TYR A 51 5.89 -13.75 0.45
N MET A 52 6.53 -12.81 1.15
CA MET A 52 7.93 -12.49 0.97
C MET A 52 8.66 -12.45 2.32
N ASN A 53 9.90 -12.94 2.29
CA ASN A 53 10.78 -13.08 3.46
C ASN A 53 10.12 -13.86 4.61
N ASP A 54 10.02 -13.30 5.81
CA ASP A 54 9.50 -14.01 6.99
C ASP A 54 7.97 -14.07 7.06
N SER A 55 7.26 -13.40 6.16
CA SER A 55 5.80 -13.44 6.16
C SER A 55 5.28 -14.82 5.78
N ALA A 56 4.22 -15.28 6.44
CA ALA A 56 3.65 -16.59 6.21
C ALA A 56 2.13 -16.61 6.47
N PRO A 57 1.39 -17.53 5.82
CA PRO A 57 0.05 -17.85 6.24
C PRO A 57 0.09 -18.59 7.59
N ALA A 58 -0.87 -18.32 8.48
CA ALA A 58 -1.14 -19.11 9.68
C ALA A 58 -2.54 -19.74 9.57
N PRO A 59 -2.72 -20.84 8.81
CA PRO A 59 -4.03 -21.39 8.48
C PRO A 59 -4.82 -21.86 9.70
N THR A 60 -4.14 -22.36 10.74
CA THR A 60 -4.77 -22.81 11.98
C THR A 60 -5.30 -21.66 12.84
N LEU A 61 -4.77 -20.45 12.63
CA LEU A 61 -5.17 -19.23 13.33
C LEU A 61 -6.00 -18.30 12.44
N ASN A 62 -6.26 -18.69 11.19
CA ASN A 62 -6.90 -17.89 10.15
C ASN A 62 -6.36 -16.45 10.10
N ARG A 63 -5.04 -16.29 9.96
CA ARG A 63 -4.43 -14.96 9.82
C ARG A 63 -3.16 -14.99 8.97
N ILE A 64 -2.66 -13.81 8.65
CA ILE A 64 -1.34 -13.62 8.05
C ILE A 64 -0.38 -13.18 9.16
N ASP A 65 0.73 -13.89 9.29
CA ASP A 65 1.84 -13.45 10.13
C ASP A 65 2.81 -12.69 9.22
N LEU A 66 2.96 -11.37 9.43
CA LEU A 66 3.94 -10.56 8.69
C LEU A 66 5.37 -10.81 9.18
N THR A 67 5.53 -11.18 10.44
CA THR A 67 6.80 -11.41 11.10
C THR A 67 6.81 -12.76 11.81
N ASN A 68 8.00 -13.34 11.94
CA ASN A 68 8.25 -14.58 12.64
C ASN A 68 8.55 -14.29 14.12
N HIS A 69 7.62 -14.68 14.98
CA HIS A 69 7.67 -14.48 16.44
C HIS A 69 8.85 -15.18 17.14
N SER A 70 9.51 -16.15 16.49
CA SER A 70 10.62 -16.91 17.08
C SER A 70 12.00 -16.27 16.88
N ARG A 71 12.09 -15.10 16.22
CA ARG A 71 13.36 -14.42 15.95
C ARG A 71 13.26 -12.92 16.13
N LYS A 72 14.41 -12.31 16.48
CA LYS A 72 14.60 -10.85 16.44
C LYS A 72 14.83 -10.40 15.00
N TRP A 73 14.60 -9.11 14.72
CA TRP A 73 14.81 -8.52 13.38
C TRP A 73 14.07 -9.29 12.28
N SER A 74 12.83 -9.69 12.58
CA SER A 74 11.98 -10.32 11.57
C SER A 74 11.39 -9.25 10.67
N THR A 75 11.39 -9.55 9.37
CA THR A 75 10.93 -8.62 8.34
C THR A 75 10.13 -9.43 7.35
N GLY A 76 8.91 -9.02 7.02
CA GLY A 76 8.12 -9.70 6.00
C GLY A 76 7.15 -8.76 5.32
N ARG A 77 6.73 -9.18 4.13
CA ARG A 77 5.84 -8.41 3.26
C ARG A 77 4.88 -9.37 2.57
N VAL A 78 3.61 -9.03 2.55
CA VAL A 78 2.60 -9.73 1.76
C VAL A 78 2.02 -8.79 0.74
N ALA A 79 1.83 -9.27 -0.49
CA ALA A 79 1.21 -8.49 -1.57
C ALA A 79 0.12 -9.31 -2.26
N HIS A 80 -0.85 -8.65 -2.87
CA HIS A 80 -1.83 -9.31 -3.73
C HIS A 80 -1.15 -9.87 -4.99
N GLY A 81 -1.59 -11.04 -5.46
CA GLY A 81 -0.96 -11.73 -6.59
C GLY A 81 -1.23 -11.06 -7.94
N GLN A 82 -2.37 -10.39 -8.10
CA GLN A 82 -2.72 -9.59 -9.28
C GLN A 82 -2.23 -8.14 -9.19
N ALA A 83 -1.83 -7.59 -10.35
CA ALA A 83 -1.55 -6.17 -10.49
C ALA A 83 -2.84 -5.33 -10.45
N VAL A 84 -2.76 -4.16 -9.81
CA VAL A 84 -3.83 -3.15 -9.81
C VAL A 84 -3.43 -2.02 -10.74
N ARG A 85 -4.29 -1.66 -11.70
CA ARG A 85 -4.06 -0.51 -12.57
C ARG A 85 -4.49 0.77 -11.87
N LEU A 86 -3.52 1.63 -11.52
CA LEU A 86 -3.76 2.85 -10.75
C LEU A 86 -4.01 4.09 -11.62
N TRP A 87 -3.52 4.10 -12.87
CA TRP A 87 -3.80 5.18 -13.82
C TRP A 87 -3.74 4.69 -15.28
N ASP A 88 -4.26 5.54 -16.17
CA ASP A 88 -4.20 5.41 -17.62
C ASP A 88 -3.86 6.77 -18.22
N ASP A 89 -2.59 6.94 -18.62
CA ASP A 89 -2.10 8.18 -19.23
C ASP A 89 -2.80 8.50 -20.55
N SER A 90 -3.18 7.48 -21.31
CA SER A 90 -3.87 7.67 -22.61
C SER A 90 -5.30 8.17 -22.44
N ALA A 91 -5.95 7.77 -21.34
CA ALA A 91 -7.31 8.18 -21.01
C ALA A 91 -7.36 9.38 -20.05
N GLY A 92 -6.22 9.80 -19.48
CA GLY A 92 -6.14 10.81 -18.43
C GLY A 92 -6.90 10.43 -17.16
N LYS A 93 -6.96 9.13 -16.82
CA LYS A 93 -7.74 8.62 -15.69
C LYS A 93 -6.84 8.12 -14.57
N VAL A 94 -7.22 8.42 -13.33
CA VAL A 94 -6.58 7.91 -12.11
C VAL A 94 -7.62 7.15 -11.29
N ALA A 95 -7.26 6.00 -10.74
CA ALA A 95 -8.13 5.18 -9.92
C ALA A 95 -8.24 5.75 -8.50
N SER A 96 -9.46 5.77 -7.96
CA SER A 96 -9.68 5.87 -6.52
C SER A 96 -9.67 4.46 -5.93
N PHE A 97 -9.19 4.31 -4.70
CA PHE A 97 -9.22 3.02 -4.00
C PHE A 97 -9.59 3.18 -2.54
N THR A 98 -10.06 2.08 -1.95
CA THR A 98 -10.29 1.96 -0.51
C THR A 98 -9.90 0.56 -0.09
N THR A 99 -9.17 0.45 1.01
CA THR A 99 -8.88 -0.81 1.68
C THR A 99 -9.26 -0.70 3.14
N ASN A 100 -9.78 -1.78 3.69
CA ASN A 100 -10.06 -1.94 5.12
C ASN A 100 -9.41 -3.24 5.58
N PHE A 101 -8.74 -3.20 6.72
CA PHE A 101 -8.13 -4.39 7.30
C PHE A 101 -8.08 -4.29 8.81
N ALA A 102 -8.13 -5.44 9.45
CA ALA A 102 -7.91 -5.58 10.89
C ALA A 102 -6.54 -6.21 11.12
N PHE A 103 -5.83 -5.76 12.15
CA PHE A 103 -4.50 -6.24 12.49
C PHE A 103 -4.25 -6.14 14.01
N ALA A 104 -3.21 -6.81 14.48
CA ALA A 104 -2.76 -6.71 15.86
C ALA A 104 -1.23 -6.66 15.88
N ILE A 105 -0.65 -5.78 16.70
CA ILE A 105 0.79 -5.71 16.94
C ILE A 105 1.00 -6.13 18.39
N LYS A 106 1.38 -7.39 18.59
CA LYS A 106 1.56 -7.98 19.92
C LYS A 106 3.04 -8.08 20.27
N PRO A 107 3.50 -7.46 21.37
CA PRO A 107 4.85 -7.67 21.88
C PRO A 107 5.09 -9.15 22.24
N ALA A 108 6.34 -9.61 22.13
CA ALA A 108 6.69 -10.97 22.56
C ALA A 108 6.53 -11.16 24.08
N ASN A 109 6.75 -10.08 24.85
CA ASN A 109 6.44 -9.98 26.28
C ASN A 109 6.31 -8.50 26.69
N ASP A 110 5.73 -8.23 27.85
CA ASP A 110 5.45 -6.85 28.33
C ASP A 110 6.72 -6.02 28.58
N ASN A 111 7.88 -6.66 28.69
CA ASN A 111 9.18 -6.02 28.91
C ASN A 111 10.02 -5.85 27.63
N SER A 112 9.50 -6.27 26.48
CA SER A 112 10.23 -6.18 25.22
C SER A 112 10.14 -4.77 24.63
N ALA A 113 11.26 -4.29 24.07
CA ALA A 113 11.26 -3.04 23.33
C ALA A 113 10.20 -3.11 22.23
N ARG A 114 9.32 -2.11 22.20
CA ARG A 114 8.30 -1.97 21.15
C ARG A 114 9.00 -1.76 19.82
N GLY A 115 8.42 -2.28 18.73
CA GLY A 115 8.88 -1.94 17.40
C GLY A 115 9.04 -3.10 16.41
N ASP A 116 9.13 -2.79 15.13
CA ASP A 116 9.13 -1.40 14.59
C ASP A 116 7.71 -0.95 14.18
N GLY A 117 6.92 -1.80 13.53
CA GLY A 117 5.54 -1.47 13.15
C GLY A 117 5.06 -2.30 11.96
N MET A 118 4.09 -1.79 11.22
CA MET A 118 3.69 -2.33 9.91
C MET A 118 3.20 -1.21 8.98
N ALA A 119 3.05 -1.50 7.69
CA ALA A 119 2.47 -0.56 6.74
C ALA A 119 1.55 -1.24 5.73
N PHE A 120 0.50 -0.53 5.32
CA PHE A 120 -0.15 -0.76 4.03
C PHE A 120 0.69 -0.07 2.94
N PHE A 121 0.83 -0.69 1.76
CA PHE A 121 1.59 -0.07 0.68
C PHE A 121 0.98 -0.31 -0.71
N VAL A 122 1.31 0.62 -1.61
CA VAL A 122 1.10 0.52 -3.05
C VAL A 122 2.45 0.74 -3.72
N GLY A 123 2.86 -0.21 -4.56
CA GLY A 123 4.16 -0.19 -5.22
C GLY A 123 4.18 -0.95 -6.55
N PRO A 124 5.35 -1.09 -7.18
CA PRO A 124 5.45 -1.69 -8.51
C PRO A 124 5.06 -3.17 -8.54
N TYR A 125 4.65 -3.62 -9.72
CA TYR A 125 4.38 -5.02 -10.02
C TYR A 125 5.42 -5.56 -11.00
N PRO A 126 5.94 -6.80 -10.83
CA PRO A 126 5.64 -7.74 -9.74
C PRO A 126 6.20 -7.26 -8.39
N PRO A 127 5.56 -7.64 -7.27
CA PRO A 127 6.03 -7.24 -5.94
C PRO A 127 7.37 -7.92 -5.61
N SER A 128 8.23 -7.19 -4.93
CA SER A 128 9.55 -7.65 -4.50
C SER A 128 9.87 -7.13 -3.09
N MET A 129 10.87 -7.73 -2.44
CA MET A 129 11.40 -7.19 -1.18
C MET A 129 12.28 -5.97 -1.44
N PRO A 130 12.13 -4.90 -0.65
CA PRO A 130 13.08 -3.80 -0.68
C PRO A 130 14.39 -4.20 -0.03
N LYS A 131 15.48 -3.54 -0.44
CA LYS A 131 16.84 -3.78 0.02
C LYS A 131 17.12 -3.07 1.35
N ASP A 132 17.74 -3.78 2.28
CA ASP A 132 18.15 -3.28 3.60
C ASP A 132 17.02 -2.61 4.40
N ALA A 133 15.80 -3.07 4.21
CA ALA A 133 14.58 -2.44 4.71
C ALA A 133 14.05 -3.08 6.01
N THR A 134 14.94 -3.58 6.85
CA THR A 134 14.60 -4.22 8.13
C THR A 134 14.40 -3.17 9.22
N GLY A 135 13.62 -3.51 10.25
CA GLY A 135 13.38 -2.66 11.40
C GLY A 135 12.53 -1.45 11.04
N GLY A 136 12.94 -0.26 11.49
CA GLY A 136 12.28 1.03 11.25
C GLY A 136 12.00 1.39 9.78
N TYR A 137 12.58 0.67 8.82
CA TYR A 137 12.23 0.79 7.40
C TYR A 137 10.95 0.02 7.00
N LEU A 138 10.35 -0.74 7.92
CA LEU A 138 9.06 -1.42 7.83
C LEU A 138 8.87 -2.33 6.60
N ALA A 139 9.97 -2.85 6.05
CA ALA A 139 9.99 -3.49 4.75
C ALA A 139 9.28 -2.66 3.67
N LEU A 140 9.40 -1.33 3.68
CA LEU A 140 8.62 -0.43 2.83
C LEU A 140 9.47 0.16 1.69
N PHE A 141 10.66 0.69 2.00
CA PHE A 141 11.55 1.34 1.03
C PHE A 141 12.95 0.73 1.04
N ASN A 142 13.66 0.81 -0.09
CA ASN A 142 15.09 0.56 -0.10
C ASN A 142 15.77 1.60 0.80
N ASN A 143 16.63 1.15 1.72
CA ASN A 143 17.34 2.04 2.64
C ASN A 143 18.25 2.99 1.85
N ARG A 144 17.96 4.29 1.91
CA ARG A 144 18.69 5.35 1.20
C ARG A 144 20.05 5.66 1.82
N ASP A 145 20.28 5.27 3.07
CA ASP A 145 21.54 5.49 3.77
C ASP A 145 22.59 4.42 3.43
N ASN A 146 22.19 3.31 2.80
CA ASN A 146 23.13 2.33 2.27
C ASN A 146 23.54 2.70 0.83
N PRO A 147 24.79 3.10 0.57
CA PRO A 147 25.26 3.45 -0.78
C PRO A 147 25.25 2.28 -1.77
N ALA A 148 25.13 1.03 -1.30
CA ALA A 148 24.94 -0.13 -2.17
C ALA A 148 23.55 -0.17 -2.83
N ASN A 149 22.59 0.60 -2.32
CA ASN A 149 21.25 0.71 -2.89
C ASN A 149 21.23 1.77 -4.00
N THR A 150 21.06 1.31 -5.24
CA THR A 150 21.10 2.13 -6.45
C THR A 150 19.75 2.30 -7.14
N ASP A 151 18.69 1.67 -6.61
CA ASP A 151 17.33 1.69 -7.13
C ASP A 151 16.37 2.10 -6.00
N PHE A 152 15.36 2.91 -6.32
CA PHE A 152 14.36 3.44 -5.40
C PHE A 152 12.98 3.42 -6.07
N PRO A 153 12.33 2.24 -6.14
CA PRO A 153 11.02 2.10 -6.77
C PRO A 153 9.99 3.01 -6.09
N PRO A 154 9.04 3.60 -6.87
CA PRO A 154 8.04 4.48 -6.31
C PRO A 154 7.06 3.69 -5.44
N ILE A 155 6.93 4.10 -4.18
CA ILE A 155 6.08 3.44 -3.19
C ILE A 155 5.34 4.51 -2.41
N VAL A 156 4.04 4.28 -2.21
CA VAL A 156 3.22 5.03 -1.25
C VAL A 156 2.83 4.08 -0.13
N GLY A 157 2.96 4.53 1.11
CA GLY A 157 2.65 3.75 2.30
C GLY A 157 1.75 4.51 3.27
N VAL A 158 1.03 3.74 4.08
CA VAL A 158 0.45 4.21 5.34
C VAL A 158 1.03 3.32 6.43
N GLU A 159 1.90 3.90 7.26
CA GLU A 159 2.54 3.20 8.37
C GLU A 159 1.75 3.31 9.67
N PHE A 160 1.86 2.25 10.46
CA PHE A 160 1.41 2.16 11.84
C PHE A 160 2.66 1.90 12.67
N ASP A 161 3.32 3.00 13.01
CA ASP A 161 4.63 3.01 13.63
C ASP A 161 4.50 2.91 15.16
N THR A 162 5.27 1.98 15.74
CA THR A 162 5.25 1.68 17.17
C THR A 162 6.57 1.96 17.86
N TYR A 163 7.55 2.51 17.15
CA TYR A 163 8.89 2.77 17.66
C TYR A 163 9.55 3.98 16.99
N ARG A 164 9.77 5.03 17.78
CA ARG A 164 10.48 6.22 17.32
C ARG A 164 11.96 5.96 17.03
N ASN A 165 12.31 5.91 15.76
CA ASN A 165 13.65 5.99 15.22
C ASN A 165 14.14 7.45 15.18
N LEU A 166 15.23 7.71 15.90
CA LEU A 166 15.90 9.00 15.85
C LEU A 166 16.48 9.26 14.46
N GLY A 167 16.05 10.37 13.84
CA GLY A 167 16.56 10.82 12.54
C GLY A 167 15.45 11.08 11.53
N TRP A 168 14.37 10.31 11.55
CA TRP A 168 13.24 10.51 10.63
C TRP A 168 11.87 10.64 11.27
N ASP A 169 11.63 10.04 12.44
CA ASP A 169 10.32 10.09 13.07
C ASP A 169 10.02 11.42 13.77
N PRO A 170 8.72 11.73 13.98
CA PRO A 170 8.29 12.87 14.77
C PRO A 170 8.92 12.90 16.16
N THR A 171 9.29 14.09 16.63
CA THR A 171 9.98 14.25 17.91
C THR A 171 9.04 14.29 19.11
N ASP A 172 7.74 14.50 18.86
CA ASP A 172 6.69 14.75 19.86
C ASP A 172 5.84 13.52 20.21
N THR A 173 6.09 12.37 19.57
CA THR A 173 5.40 11.11 19.86
C THR A 173 6.33 9.90 19.74
N ASN A 174 6.05 8.82 20.47
CA ASN A 174 6.74 7.54 20.28
C ASN A 174 6.08 6.64 19.23
N CYS A 175 4.83 6.91 18.88
CA CYS A 175 4.01 6.09 18.01
C CYS A 175 3.10 6.97 17.14
N HIS A 176 2.92 6.60 15.89
CA HIS A 176 2.14 7.43 14.97
C HIS A 176 1.56 6.61 13.82
N ILE A 177 0.54 7.18 13.19
CA ILE A 177 0.15 6.79 11.83
C ILE A 177 0.79 7.79 10.89
N GLY A 178 1.42 7.29 9.84
CA GLY A 178 2.16 8.12 8.90
C GLY A 178 1.76 7.88 7.45
N VAL A 179 1.84 8.92 6.62
CA VAL A 179 1.73 8.80 5.16
C VAL A 179 3.12 8.91 4.56
N ASN A 180 3.58 7.84 3.94
CA ASN A 180 4.92 7.76 3.36
C ASN A 180 4.85 7.89 1.83
N VAL A 181 5.66 8.77 1.25
CA VAL A 181 5.78 8.93 -0.21
C VAL A 181 7.25 8.83 -0.60
N ASN A 182 7.65 7.68 -1.17
CA ASN A 182 9.02 7.37 -1.63
C ASN A 182 10.13 7.47 -0.56
N SER A 183 9.75 7.57 0.72
CA SER A 183 10.64 7.80 1.86
C SER A 183 10.00 7.29 3.14
N ILE A 184 10.79 6.72 4.04
CA ILE A 184 10.31 6.30 5.37
C ILE A 184 9.91 7.49 6.23
N ARG A 185 10.54 8.66 6.04
CA ARG A 185 10.07 9.90 6.67
C ARG A 185 8.66 10.21 6.19
N SER A 186 7.71 10.17 7.11
CA SER A 186 6.32 10.54 6.86
C SER A 186 6.18 11.97 6.34
N MET A 187 5.38 12.13 5.28
CA MET A 187 4.97 13.43 4.72
C MET A 187 3.96 14.12 5.64
N GLU A 188 3.05 13.34 6.21
CA GLU A 188 2.04 13.74 7.17
C GLU A 188 1.90 12.64 8.21
N TYR A 189 1.58 12.99 9.46
CA TYR A 189 1.40 12.00 10.52
C TYR A 189 0.35 12.44 11.54
N THR A 190 -0.12 11.49 12.34
CA THR A 190 -0.94 11.73 13.52
C THR A 190 -0.38 10.92 14.68
N ALA A 191 -0.11 11.59 15.80
CA ALA A 191 0.36 10.94 17.02
C ALA A 191 -0.70 9.96 17.54
N LEU A 192 -0.24 8.78 17.94
CA LEU A 192 -1.07 7.80 18.63
C LEU A 192 -0.82 7.88 20.14
N PRO A 193 -1.79 7.43 20.97
CA PRO A 193 -1.55 7.31 22.40
C PRO A 193 -0.32 6.46 22.69
N ASP A 194 0.52 6.91 23.62
CA ASP A 194 1.54 6.06 24.22
C ASP A 194 0.87 4.88 24.95
N GLY A 195 1.46 3.70 24.87
CA GLY A 195 0.92 2.49 25.52
C GLY A 195 1.12 1.25 24.68
N ILE A 196 0.75 0.08 25.21
CA ILE A 196 0.86 -1.16 24.44
C ILE A 196 -0.45 -1.37 23.68
N TYR A 197 -0.36 -1.53 22.36
CA TYR A 197 -1.51 -1.85 21.50
C TYR A 197 -1.87 -3.34 21.61
N ASN A 198 -2.26 -3.77 22.81
CA ASN A 198 -2.70 -5.12 23.12
C ASN A 198 -4.17 -5.29 22.70
N GLY A 199 -4.40 -5.43 21.39
CA GLY A 199 -5.76 -5.55 20.88
C GLY A 199 -5.82 -5.64 19.36
N ILE A 200 -7.04 -5.88 18.87
CA ILE A 200 -7.32 -5.74 17.45
C ILE A 200 -7.48 -4.25 17.13
N MET A 201 -6.88 -3.83 16.03
CA MET A 201 -7.05 -2.51 15.45
C MET A 201 -7.64 -2.65 14.07
N SER A 202 -8.54 -1.74 13.71
CA SER A 202 -9.15 -1.65 12.39
C SER A 202 -8.66 -0.39 11.68
N ALA A 203 -8.09 -0.54 10.49
CA ALA A 203 -7.66 0.57 9.65
C ALA A 203 -8.47 0.65 8.36
N LYS A 204 -8.72 1.88 7.92
CA LYS A 204 -9.23 2.22 6.59
C LYS A 204 -8.25 3.15 5.92
N VAL A 205 -7.83 2.82 4.70
CA VAL A 205 -7.01 3.68 3.84
C VAL A 205 -7.78 3.95 2.56
N SER A 206 -7.89 5.22 2.17
CA SER A 206 -8.65 5.63 0.99
C SER A 206 -7.90 6.69 0.19
N TYR A 207 -7.84 6.51 -1.12
CA TYR A 207 -7.35 7.52 -2.05
C TYR A 207 -8.48 7.98 -2.96
N ASP A 208 -8.74 9.29 -2.94
CA ASP A 208 -9.68 9.96 -3.84
C ASP A 208 -8.91 10.62 -4.99
N ALA A 209 -9.15 10.13 -6.22
CA ALA A 209 -8.50 10.63 -7.41
C ALA A 209 -8.98 12.03 -7.85
N GLN A 210 -10.16 12.47 -7.42
CA GLN A 210 -10.69 13.81 -7.76
C GLN A 210 -9.97 14.90 -6.97
N THR A 211 -9.69 14.62 -5.69
CA THR A 211 -9.02 15.57 -4.78
C THR A 211 -7.54 15.27 -4.58
N ALA A 212 -7.03 14.20 -5.20
CA ALA A 212 -5.68 13.67 -5.00
C ALA A 212 -5.32 13.47 -3.52
N THR A 213 -6.28 13.02 -2.72
CA THR A 213 -6.15 12.92 -1.26
C THR A 213 -6.05 11.46 -0.83
N LEU A 214 -4.93 11.11 -0.17
CA LEU A 214 -4.81 9.88 0.59
C LEU A 214 -5.19 10.16 2.04
N SER A 215 -6.06 9.32 2.60
CA SER A 215 -6.49 9.40 4.00
C SER A 215 -6.38 8.05 4.67
N ALA A 216 -6.10 8.07 5.96
CA ALA A 216 -6.05 6.89 6.80
C ALA A 216 -6.82 7.16 8.11
N THR A 217 -7.59 6.17 8.55
CA THR A 217 -8.20 6.18 9.88
C THR A 217 -7.89 4.89 10.60
N LEU A 218 -7.54 4.98 11.87
CA LEU A 218 -7.34 3.85 12.75
C LEU A 218 -8.37 3.88 13.87
N ARG A 219 -8.91 2.71 14.19
CA ARG A 219 -9.76 2.48 15.35
C ARG A 219 -9.11 1.41 16.21
N PHE A 220 -8.94 1.71 17.50
CA PHE A 220 -8.65 0.72 18.51
C PHE A 220 -9.95 -0.03 18.82
N ASP A 221 -10.02 -1.30 18.46
CA ASP A 221 -11.22 -2.10 18.74
C ASP A 221 -11.25 -2.53 20.22
N ASP A 222 -10.06 -2.72 20.79
CA ASP A 222 -9.79 -2.79 22.22
C ASP A 222 -8.93 -1.58 22.63
N PRO A 223 -9.29 -0.78 23.65
CA PRO A 223 -8.49 0.38 24.06
C PRO A 223 -7.07 -0.01 24.48
N PRO A 224 -6.05 0.81 24.20
CA PRO A 224 -4.71 0.59 24.76
C PRO A 224 -4.79 0.63 26.29
N GLY A 225 -4.11 -0.33 26.93
CA GLY A 225 -3.99 -0.44 28.38
C GLY A 225 -2.79 0.33 28.93
#